data_AF-A0A2A2QR07-F1
#
_entry.id   AF-A0A2A2QR07-F1
#
_cell.length_a   1.000
_cell.length_b   1.000
_cell.length_c   1.000
_cell.angle_alpha   90.00
_cell.angle_beta   90.00
_cell.angle_gamma   90.00
#
_symmetry.space_group_name_H-M   'P 1'
#
loop_
_entity.id
_entity.type
_entity.pdbx_description
1 polymer ?
#
loop_
_entity_poly.entity_id
_entity_poly.type
_entity_poly.pdbx_seq_one_letter_code
_entity_poly.pdbx_strand_id
1 'polypeptide(L)'
;MRTMLTRICDLPLDDRPREKLAKFGAGALDNAELLALFLRTGVKGRSAIQVGRDLLEHYGSVGAIGSAGAGELANQPGLGLAKACQLVAAFELGARAAREQLNQTPLESPELIYRTFAAQLAWLRTEKLLVALLDSRLRHSGTVEISSGGLTETYAHPREILRPAITRGAFGFVIVHNHPSGDPTPSRQDETFTRRMIEAASLLQLRFLDHLIVGRPDAGRTPYYSFREAGIIV
;
A
#
# COMPACT_ATOMS: atom_id res chain seq x y z
N MET A 1 -29.04 -22.14 -28.33
CA MET A 1 -28.33 -23.16 -27.52
C MET A 1 -28.37 -22.70 -26.07
N ARG A 2 -29.00 -23.47 -25.16
CA ARG A 2 -28.97 -23.16 -23.72
C ARG A 2 -27.55 -23.41 -23.22
N THR A 3 -26.83 -22.36 -22.82
CA THR A 3 -25.57 -22.51 -22.09
C THR A 3 -25.89 -23.31 -20.83
N MET A 4 -25.40 -24.55 -20.73
CA MET A 4 -25.58 -25.36 -19.53
C MET A 4 -24.97 -24.58 -18.35
N LEU A 5 -25.81 -24.25 -17.39
CA LEU A 5 -25.41 -23.58 -16.15
C LEU A 5 -24.75 -24.63 -15.26
N THR A 6 -23.46 -24.85 -15.45
CA THR A 6 -22.68 -25.81 -14.66
C THR A 6 -22.62 -25.34 -13.20
N ARG A 7 -23.23 -26.09 -12.29
CA ARG A 7 -23.10 -25.84 -10.86
C ARG A 7 -21.73 -26.32 -10.41
N ILE A 8 -21.22 -25.78 -9.31
CA ILE A 8 -19.90 -26.21 -8.79
C ILE A 8 -19.92 -27.71 -8.45
N CYS A 9 -21.02 -28.24 -7.94
CA CYS A 9 -21.16 -29.67 -7.67
C CYS A 9 -21.13 -30.56 -8.93
N ASP A 10 -21.34 -29.99 -10.11
CA ASP A 10 -21.28 -30.70 -11.39
C ASP A 10 -19.85 -30.73 -11.95
N LEU A 11 -18.92 -29.96 -11.36
CA LEU A 11 -17.49 -30.00 -11.70
C LEU A 11 -16.82 -31.26 -11.15
N PRO A 12 -15.77 -31.77 -11.83
CA PRO A 12 -14.84 -32.75 -11.25
C PRO A 12 -14.39 -32.31 -9.86
N LEU A 13 -14.20 -33.26 -8.95
CA LEU A 13 -13.85 -32.95 -7.56
C LEU A 13 -12.63 -32.04 -7.44
N ASP A 14 -11.60 -32.28 -8.26
CA ASP A 14 -10.36 -31.51 -8.26
C ASP A 14 -10.53 -30.08 -8.86
N ASP A 15 -11.62 -29.82 -9.58
CA ASP A 15 -11.92 -28.50 -10.17
C ASP A 15 -12.87 -27.67 -9.29
N ARG A 16 -13.39 -28.25 -8.21
CA ARG A 16 -14.23 -27.52 -7.26
C ARG A 16 -13.33 -26.62 -6.42
N PRO A 17 -13.62 -25.30 -6.27
CA PRO A 17 -12.69 -24.36 -5.65
C PRO A 17 -12.18 -24.78 -4.26
N ARG A 18 -13.06 -25.34 -3.41
CA ARG A 18 -12.68 -25.73 -2.04
C ARG A 18 -11.73 -26.92 -2.03
N GLU A 19 -12.05 -27.93 -2.83
CA GLU A 19 -11.26 -29.15 -2.98
C GLU A 19 -9.93 -28.86 -3.69
N LYS A 20 -9.95 -28.02 -4.73
CA LYS A 20 -8.78 -27.52 -5.46
C LYS A 20 -7.84 -26.76 -4.53
N LEU A 21 -8.37 -25.86 -3.70
CA LEU A 21 -7.60 -25.14 -2.67
C LEU A 21 -6.92 -26.11 -1.70
N ALA A 22 -7.65 -27.11 -1.20
CA ALA A 22 -7.13 -28.07 -0.23
C ALA A 22 -6.03 -28.97 -0.83
N LYS A 23 -6.13 -29.31 -2.12
CA LYS A 23 -5.20 -30.23 -2.79
C LYS A 23 -3.98 -29.54 -3.38
N PHE A 24 -4.16 -28.38 -4.00
CA PHE A 24 -3.13 -27.70 -4.80
C PHE A 24 -2.74 -26.31 -4.27
N GLY A 25 -3.42 -25.82 -3.23
CA GLY A 25 -3.17 -24.51 -2.62
C GLY A 25 -3.82 -23.34 -3.37
N ALA A 26 -3.74 -22.14 -2.78
CA ALA A 26 -4.40 -20.94 -3.31
C ALA A 26 -3.90 -20.50 -4.69
N GLY A 27 -2.64 -20.75 -5.02
CA GLY A 27 -2.06 -20.37 -6.32
C GLY A 27 -2.61 -21.14 -7.52
N ALA A 28 -3.32 -22.26 -7.29
CA ALA A 28 -3.97 -23.03 -8.35
C ALA A 28 -5.34 -22.46 -8.76
N LEU A 29 -5.92 -21.56 -7.95
CA LEU A 29 -7.21 -20.95 -8.21
C LEU A 29 -7.06 -19.65 -8.99
N ASP A 30 -7.96 -19.40 -9.93
CA ASP A 30 -8.12 -18.07 -10.51
C ASP A 30 -8.86 -17.11 -9.56
N ASN A 31 -8.88 -15.81 -9.89
CA ASN A 31 -9.53 -14.81 -9.05
C ASN A 31 -11.03 -15.05 -8.84
N ALA A 32 -11.74 -15.59 -9.85
CA ALA A 32 -13.16 -15.87 -9.74
C ALA A 32 -13.42 -17.07 -8.82
N GLU A 33 -12.56 -18.09 -8.87
CA GLU A 33 -12.56 -19.24 -7.97
C GLU A 33 -12.23 -18.82 -6.52
N LEU A 34 -11.26 -17.92 -6.31
CA LEU A 34 -10.95 -17.35 -4.99
C LEU A 34 -12.14 -16.57 -4.41
N LEU A 35 -12.78 -15.72 -5.21
CA LEU A 35 -13.99 -15.01 -4.78
C LEU A 35 -15.13 -15.98 -4.46
N ALA A 36 -15.30 -17.05 -5.24
CA ALA A 36 -16.34 -18.05 -5.03
C ALA A 36 -16.27 -18.71 -3.64
N LEU A 37 -15.07 -18.87 -3.08
CA LEU A 37 -14.88 -19.43 -1.74
C LEU A 37 -15.53 -18.57 -0.65
N PHE A 38 -15.43 -17.24 -0.76
CA PHE A 38 -16.09 -16.31 0.16
C PHE A 38 -17.60 -16.20 -0.11
N LEU A 39 -18.01 -16.29 -1.37
CA LEU A 39 -19.42 -16.22 -1.74
C LEU A 39 -20.20 -17.47 -1.29
N ARG A 40 -19.53 -18.63 -1.18
CA ARG A 40 -20.02 -19.97 -0.79
C ARG A 40 -21.10 -20.55 -1.70
N THR A 41 -22.15 -19.78 -1.98
CA THR A 41 -23.29 -20.11 -2.82
C THR A 41 -23.46 -19.07 -3.91
N GLY A 42 -23.90 -19.53 -5.08
CA GLY A 42 -24.32 -18.66 -6.17
C GLY A 42 -25.74 -18.13 -5.98
N VAL A 43 -26.31 -17.59 -7.06
CA VAL A 43 -27.72 -17.16 -7.13
C VAL A 43 -28.51 -18.06 -8.07
N LYS A 44 -29.82 -17.88 -8.14
CA LYS A 44 -30.65 -18.62 -9.08
C LYS A 44 -30.11 -18.44 -10.50
N GLY A 45 -29.67 -19.55 -11.10
CA GLY A 45 -29.13 -19.57 -12.45
C GLY A 45 -27.69 -19.09 -12.60
N ARG A 46 -26.93 -18.85 -11.51
CA ARG A 46 -25.48 -18.58 -11.58
C ARG A 46 -24.73 -19.23 -10.42
N SER A 47 -23.61 -19.88 -10.69
CA SER A 47 -22.73 -20.46 -9.66
C SER A 47 -21.94 -19.37 -8.92
N ALA A 48 -21.35 -19.70 -7.76
CA ALA A 48 -20.52 -18.74 -7.02
C ALA A 48 -19.29 -18.28 -7.83
N ILE A 49 -18.74 -19.15 -8.69
CA ILE A 49 -17.65 -18.80 -9.63
C ILE A 49 -18.14 -17.77 -10.66
N GLN A 50 -19.35 -17.95 -11.19
CA GLN A 50 -19.94 -17.01 -12.14
C GLN A 50 -20.20 -15.65 -11.48
N VAL A 51 -20.72 -15.62 -10.24
CA VAL A 51 -20.89 -14.37 -9.49
C VAL A 51 -19.52 -13.71 -9.23
N GLY A 52 -18.48 -14.48 -8.90
CA GLY A 52 -17.11 -13.96 -8.77
C GLY A 52 -16.58 -13.36 -10.07
N ARG A 53 -16.87 -13.99 -11.22
CA ARG A 53 -16.51 -13.45 -12.55
C ARG A 53 -17.27 -12.17 -12.88
N ASP A 54 -18.56 -12.11 -12.57
CA ASP A 54 -19.39 -10.90 -12.76
C ASP A 54 -18.84 -9.71 -11.95
N LEU A 55 -18.39 -9.94 -10.71
CA LEU A 55 -17.73 -8.91 -9.91
C LEU A 55 -16.45 -8.40 -10.58
N LEU A 56 -15.61 -9.30 -11.10
CA LEU A 56 -14.38 -8.93 -11.78
C LEU A 56 -14.65 -8.15 -13.06
N GLU A 57 -15.68 -8.50 -13.82
CA GLU A 57 -16.11 -7.76 -15.01
C GLU A 57 -16.65 -6.37 -14.65
N HIS A 58 -17.42 -6.25 -13.56
CA HIS A 58 -18.00 -4.98 -13.13
C HIS A 58 -16.96 -4.00 -12.57
N TYR A 59 -16.06 -4.47 -11.69
CA TYR A 59 -15.06 -3.64 -11.03
C TYR A 59 -13.72 -3.58 -11.79
N GLY A 60 -13.50 -4.44 -12.78
CA GLY A 60 -12.32 -4.50 -13.63
C GLY A 60 -11.08 -5.15 -13.00
N SER A 61 -10.94 -5.15 -11.67
CA SER A 61 -9.80 -5.77 -10.98
C SER A 61 -10.12 -6.20 -9.54
N VAL A 62 -9.32 -7.12 -9.00
CA VAL A 62 -9.40 -7.53 -7.59
C VAL A 62 -9.17 -6.36 -6.64
N GLY A 63 -8.22 -5.47 -6.97
CA GLY A 63 -7.93 -4.27 -6.16
C GLY A 63 -9.10 -3.29 -6.11
N ALA A 64 -9.84 -3.12 -7.21
CA ALA A 64 -11.04 -2.29 -7.25
C ALA A 64 -12.18 -2.88 -6.40
N ILE A 65 -12.36 -4.21 -6.41
CA ILE A 65 -13.31 -4.89 -5.51
C ILE A 65 -12.91 -4.67 -4.05
N GLY A 66 -11.63 -4.81 -3.72
CA GLY A 66 -11.13 -4.62 -2.35
C GLY A 66 -11.18 -3.18 -1.84
N SER A 67 -11.34 -2.20 -2.74
CA SER A 67 -11.51 -0.79 -2.39
C SER A 67 -12.98 -0.38 -2.24
N ALA A 68 -13.92 -1.23 -2.67
CA ALA A 68 -15.35 -0.94 -2.61
C ALA A 68 -15.89 -1.06 -1.18
N GLY A 69 -16.83 -0.19 -0.83
CA GLY A 69 -17.48 -0.24 0.48
C GLY A 69 -18.43 -1.43 0.63
N ALA A 70 -18.69 -1.87 1.87
CA ALA A 70 -19.63 -2.97 2.13
C ALA A 70 -21.04 -2.69 1.56
N GLY A 71 -21.50 -1.44 1.59
CA GLY A 71 -22.79 -1.05 1.00
C GLY A 71 -22.83 -1.17 -0.52
N GLU A 72 -21.74 -0.77 -1.20
CA GLU A 72 -21.62 -0.87 -2.66
C GLU A 72 -21.60 -2.34 -3.10
N LEU A 73 -20.80 -3.16 -2.42
CA LEU A 73 -20.72 -4.60 -2.68
C LEU A 73 -22.05 -5.30 -2.37
N ALA A 74 -22.76 -4.89 -1.32
CA ALA A 74 -24.05 -5.48 -0.95
C ALA A 74 -25.14 -5.28 -2.02
N ASN A 75 -25.04 -4.21 -2.82
CA ASN A 75 -25.96 -3.93 -3.92
C ASN A 75 -25.73 -4.83 -5.15
N GLN A 76 -24.61 -5.57 -5.19
CA GLN A 76 -24.32 -6.47 -6.30
C GLN A 76 -25.17 -7.76 -6.21
N PRO A 77 -25.70 -8.26 -7.34
CA PRO A 77 -26.51 -9.47 -7.35
C PRO A 77 -25.80 -10.67 -6.71
N GLY A 78 -26.36 -11.19 -5.62
CA GLY A 78 -25.89 -12.42 -4.98
C GLY A 78 -24.89 -12.26 -3.83
N LEU A 79 -24.50 -11.03 -3.49
CA LEU A 79 -23.64 -10.74 -2.34
C LEU A 79 -24.48 -10.52 -1.09
N GLY A 80 -25.35 -9.51 -1.10
CA GLY A 80 -26.02 -9.03 0.12
C GLY A 80 -25.01 -8.59 1.18
N LEU A 81 -25.50 -8.12 2.33
CA LEU A 81 -24.64 -7.50 3.34
C LEU A 81 -23.63 -8.49 3.94
N ALA A 82 -24.03 -9.74 4.21
CA ALA A 82 -23.18 -10.72 4.86
C ALA A 82 -21.94 -11.08 4.03
N LYS A 83 -22.09 -11.38 2.74
CA LYS A 83 -20.96 -11.72 1.87
C LYS A 83 -20.12 -10.50 1.54
N ALA A 84 -20.75 -9.32 1.40
CA ALA A 84 -20.03 -8.06 1.23
C ALA A 84 -19.09 -7.77 2.40
N CYS A 85 -19.58 -7.87 3.64
CA CYS A 85 -18.74 -7.69 4.84
C CYS A 85 -17.59 -8.70 4.91
N GLN A 86 -17.82 -9.96 4.50
CA GLN A 86 -16.76 -10.98 4.45
C GLN A 86 -15.65 -10.62 3.46
N LEU A 87 -16.01 -10.14 2.26
CA LEU A 87 -15.02 -9.69 1.27
C LEU A 87 -14.24 -8.49 1.78
N VAL A 88 -14.91 -7.45 2.30
CA VAL A 88 -14.24 -6.27 2.86
C VAL A 88 -13.26 -6.67 3.97
N ALA A 89 -13.68 -7.55 4.89
CA ALA A 89 -12.81 -8.04 5.96
C ALA A 89 -11.60 -8.82 5.42
N ALA A 90 -11.79 -9.69 4.42
CA ALA A 90 -10.70 -10.45 3.81
C ALA A 90 -9.67 -9.54 3.13
N PHE A 91 -10.13 -8.52 2.38
CA PHE A 91 -9.23 -7.55 1.75
C PHE A 91 -8.47 -6.70 2.76
N GLU A 92 -9.12 -6.23 3.83
CA GLU A 92 -8.45 -5.47 4.89
C GLU A 92 -7.41 -6.33 5.62
N LEU A 93 -7.71 -7.62 5.90
CA LEU A 93 -6.73 -8.55 6.47
C LEU A 93 -5.53 -8.74 5.55
N GLY A 94 -5.76 -8.95 4.25
CA GLY A 94 -4.71 -9.03 3.25
C GLY A 94 -3.86 -7.76 3.19
N ALA A 95 -4.50 -6.59 3.22
CA ALA A 95 -3.83 -5.29 3.24
C ALA A 95 -3.02 -5.07 4.53
N ARG A 96 -3.49 -5.55 5.70
CA ARG A 96 -2.72 -5.52 6.95
C ARG A 96 -1.49 -6.43 6.89
N ALA A 97 -1.66 -7.68 6.44
CA ALA A 97 -0.55 -8.62 6.30
C ALA A 97 0.51 -8.10 5.31
N ALA A 98 0.10 -7.52 4.18
CA ALA A 98 1.01 -6.90 3.23
C ALA A 98 1.76 -5.70 3.84
N ARG A 99 1.07 -4.85 4.61
CA ARG A 99 1.71 -3.74 5.35
C ARG A 99 2.70 -4.25 6.40
N GLU A 100 2.38 -5.31 7.13
CA GLU A 100 3.30 -5.94 8.10
C GLU A 100 4.56 -6.48 7.42
N GLN A 101 4.42 -7.12 6.26
CA GLN A 101 5.56 -7.64 5.51
C GLN A 101 6.46 -6.51 4.97
N LEU A 102 5.87 -5.41 4.49
CA LEU A 102 6.63 -4.21 4.12
C LEU A 102 7.36 -3.63 5.33
N ASN A 103 6.75 -3.62 6.52
CA ASN A 103 7.41 -3.16 7.75
C ASN A 103 8.61 -4.02 8.15
N GLN A 104 8.62 -5.31 7.81
CA GLN A 104 9.73 -6.22 8.10
C GLN A 104 10.86 -6.15 7.07
N THR A 105 10.63 -5.52 5.92
CA THR A 105 11.65 -5.38 4.87
C THR A 105 12.59 -4.22 5.21
N PRO A 106 13.92 -4.42 5.19
CA PRO A 106 14.86 -3.32 5.36
C PRO A 106 14.67 -2.23 4.29
N LEU A 107 14.58 -0.97 4.72
CA LEU A 107 14.49 0.19 3.83
C LEU A 107 15.90 0.63 3.39
N GLU A 108 16.59 -0.25 2.68
CA GLU A 108 18.00 -0.08 2.30
C GLU A 108 18.22 0.61 0.95
N SER A 109 17.15 0.75 0.15
CA SER A 109 17.17 1.44 -1.15
C SER A 109 16.02 2.44 -1.27
N PRO A 110 16.20 3.53 -2.05
CA PRO A 110 15.13 4.48 -2.34
C PRO A 110 13.88 3.87 -2.96
N GLU A 111 14.06 2.87 -3.83
CA GLU A 111 12.94 2.12 -4.43
C GLU A 111 12.10 1.39 -3.36
N LEU A 112 12.71 0.81 -2.32
CA LEU A 112 11.97 0.17 -1.22
C LEU A 112 11.26 1.20 -0.34
N ILE A 113 11.90 2.35 -0.08
CA ILE A 113 11.26 3.47 0.61
C ILE A 113 10.05 3.93 -0.21
N TYR A 114 10.22 4.17 -1.52
CA TYR A 114 9.14 4.58 -2.41
C TYR A 114 7.98 3.58 -2.38
N ARG A 115 8.22 2.28 -2.58
CA ARG A 115 7.17 1.25 -2.54
C ARG A 115 6.41 1.21 -1.22
N THR A 116 7.10 1.48 -0.12
CA THR A 116 6.49 1.51 1.22
C THR A 116 5.53 2.68 1.40
N PHE A 117 5.84 3.86 0.84
CA PHE A 117 5.08 5.09 1.09
C PHE A 117 4.22 5.57 -0.10
N ALA A 118 4.48 5.12 -1.33
CA ALA A 118 3.84 5.63 -2.54
C ALA A 118 2.31 5.47 -2.52
N ALA A 119 1.81 4.33 -2.04
CA ALA A 119 0.37 4.08 -1.96
C ALA A 119 -0.36 5.08 -1.04
N GLN A 120 0.32 5.55 0.02
CA GLN A 120 -0.22 6.53 0.95
C GLN A 120 -0.06 7.98 0.46
N LEU A 121 0.97 8.26 -0.32
CA LEU A 121 1.45 9.63 -0.58
C LEU A 121 1.24 10.13 -2.02
N ALA A 122 1.44 9.27 -3.03
CA ALA A 122 1.60 9.71 -4.43
C ALA A 122 0.37 10.45 -5.01
N TRP A 123 -0.83 10.15 -4.49
CA TRP A 123 -2.09 10.68 -5.01
C TRP A 123 -2.74 11.72 -4.09
N LEU A 124 -2.07 12.12 -3.00
CA LEU A 124 -2.59 13.14 -2.10
C LEU A 124 -2.62 14.50 -2.80
N ARG A 125 -3.72 15.24 -2.56
CA ARG A 125 -3.92 16.60 -3.08
C ARG A 125 -3.22 17.68 -2.24
N THR A 126 -2.74 17.30 -1.07
CA THR A 126 -1.98 18.14 -0.14
C THR A 126 -0.62 17.52 0.09
N GLU A 127 0.39 18.35 0.26
CA GLU A 127 1.73 17.89 0.64
C GLU A 127 1.74 17.45 2.10
N LYS A 128 2.33 16.28 2.35
CA LYS A 128 2.55 15.71 3.67
C LYS A 128 4.03 15.42 3.87
N LEU A 129 4.55 15.78 5.04
CA LEU A 129 5.89 15.43 5.47
C LEU A 129 5.82 14.32 6.53
N LEU A 130 6.43 13.18 6.23
CA LEU A 130 6.50 12.02 7.09
C LEU A 130 7.94 11.77 7.53
N VAL A 131 8.09 11.26 8.75
CA VAL A 131 9.34 10.72 9.28
C VAL A 131 9.14 9.25 9.57
N ALA A 132 9.84 8.41 8.81
CA ALA A 132 9.88 6.97 8.99
C ALA A 132 11.04 6.60 9.91
N LEU A 133 10.73 5.96 11.03
CA LEU A 133 11.70 5.53 12.03
C LEU A 133 12.15 4.11 11.76
N LEU A 134 13.45 3.87 11.88
CA LEU A 134 14.05 2.59 11.56
C LEU A 134 14.67 1.92 12.78
N ASP A 135 14.59 0.59 12.82
CA ASP A 135 15.33 -0.23 13.78
C ASP A 135 16.79 -0.46 13.33
N SER A 136 17.56 -1.19 14.14
CA SER A 136 18.98 -1.50 13.86
C SER A 136 19.20 -2.40 12.64
N ARG A 137 18.15 -2.98 12.07
CA ARG A 137 18.16 -3.72 10.81
C ARG A 137 17.58 -2.90 9.65
N LEU A 138 17.43 -1.60 9.83
CA LEU A 138 16.85 -0.65 8.89
C LEU A 138 15.40 -0.94 8.51
N ARG A 139 14.66 -1.67 9.35
CA ARG A 139 13.25 -1.99 9.13
C ARG A 139 12.37 -0.88 9.67
N HIS A 140 11.25 -0.65 9.00
CA HIS A 140 10.29 0.37 9.41
C HIS A 140 9.64 0.01 10.76
N SER A 141 9.93 0.83 11.78
CA SER A 141 9.45 0.66 13.16
C SER A 141 8.29 1.58 13.52
N GLY A 142 8.04 2.61 12.71
CA GLY A 142 6.90 3.51 12.86
C GLY A 142 7.03 4.77 12.02
N THR A 143 5.90 5.38 11.69
CA THR A 143 5.84 6.64 10.93
C THR A 143 5.23 7.74 11.79
N VAL A 144 5.73 8.96 11.65
CA VAL A 144 5.18 10.16 12.25
C VAL A 144 4.91 11.20 11.16
N GLU A 145 3.68 11.69 11.08
CA GLU A 145 3.34 12.83 10.24
C GLU A 145 3.75 14.12 10.96
N ILE A 146 4.60 14.93 10.32
CA ILE A 146 5.13 16.19 10.86
C ILE A 146 4.29 17.37 10.39
N SER A 147 3.88 17.37 9.12
CA SER A 147 3.05 18.44 8.57
C SER A 147 2.10 17.92 7.48
N SER A 148 1.00 18.65 7.32
CA SER A 148 0.05 18.51 6.21
C SER A 148 -0.30 19.92 5.72
N GLY A 149 0.03 20.24 4.46
CA GLY A 149 -0.18 21.56 3.86
C GLY A 149 1.08 22.28 3.37
N GLY A 150 2.14 21.54 3.06
CA GLY A 150 3.39 22.09 2.50
C GLY A 150 4.53 22.22 3.49
N LEU A 151 5.77 22.22 2.99
CA LEU A 151 6.98 22.57 3.72
C LEU A 151 7.05 24.09 3.97
N THR A 152 6.19 24.64 4.83
CA THR A 152 6.46 25.98 5.39
C THR A 152 7.53 25.85 6.48
N GLU A 153 8.46 26.80 6.54
CA GLU A 153 9.60 26.77 7.49
C GLU A 153 9.19 26.52 8.95
N THR A 154 7.98 26.92 9.34
CA THR A 154 7.47 26.82 10.70
C THR A 154 7.19 25.38 11.15
N TYR A 155 6.78 24.47 10.25
CA TYR A 155 6.40 23.09 10.62
C TYR A 155 7.53 22.06 10.42
N ALA A 156 8.55 22.37 9.63
CA ALA A 156 9.62 21.43 9.27
C ALA A 156 10.95 21.71 10.01
N HIS A 157 10.87 22.13 11.28
CA HIS A 157 12.08 22.36 12.07
C HIS A 157 12.75 21.03 12.47
N PRO A 158 14.10 20.95 12.49
CA PRO A 158 14.80 19.73 12.91
C PRO A 158 14.36 19.19 14.27
N ARG A 159 13.97 20.07 15.21
CA ARG A 159 13.46 19.65 16.52
C ARG A 159 12.23 18.74 16.41
N GLU A 160 11.29 19.05 15.51
CA GLU A 160 10.03 18.30 15.38
C GLU A 160 10.27 16.96 14.70
N ILE A 161 11.25 16.91 13.78
CA ILE A 161 11.62 15.72 13.02
C ILE A 161 12.47 14.76 13.87
N LEU A 162 13.44 15.28 14.62
CA LEU A 162 14.36 14.47 15.41
C LEU A 162 13.74 14.03 16.74
N ARG A 163 12.79 14.78 17.30
CA ARG A 163 12.07 14.40 18.53
C ARG A 163 11.48 12.98 18.49
N PRO A 164 10.72 12.56 17.46
CA PRO A 164 10.19 11.19 17.41
C PRO A 164 11.29 10.14 17.26
N ALA A 165 12.38 10.44 16.54
CA ALA A 165 13.51 9.52 16.43
C ALA A 165 14.19 9.29 17.79
N ILE A 166 14.40 10.37 18.56
CA ILE A 166 15.02 10.31 19.89
C ILE A 166 14.09 9.63 20.90
N THR A 167 12.85 10.10 21.02
CA THR A 167 11.93 9.64 22.08
C THR A 167 11.50 8.18 21.89
N ARG A 168 11.60 7.65 20.67
CA ARG A 168 11.29 6.24 20.36
C ARG A 168 12.53 5.36 20.19
N GLY A 169 13.73 5.91 20.44
CA GLY A 169 14.98 5.16 20.34
C GLY A 169 15.25 4.57 18.96
N ALA A 170 14.92 5.32 17.89
CA ALA A 170 15.16 4.88 16.53
C ALA A 170 16.67 4.78 16.24
N PHE A 171 17.09 3.74 15.53
CA PHE A 171 18.47 3.60 15.07
C PHE A 171 18.81 4.60 13.96
N GLY A 172 17.82 4.89 13.12
CA GLY A 172 17.91 5.87 12.06
C GLY A 172 16.53 6.30 11.60
N PHE A 173 16.47 7.21 10.65
CA PHE A 173 15.23 7.70 10.08
C PHE A 173 15.38 8.05 8.60
N VAL A 174 14.24 8.08 7.92
CA VAL A 174 14.07 8.56 6.55
C VAL A 174 13.00 9.65 6.59
N ILE A 175 13.22 10.73 5.85
CA ILE A 175 12.18 11.74 5.62
C ILE A 175 11.52 11.42 4.28
N VAL A 176 10.20 11.49 4.24
CA VAL A 176 9.43 11.27 3.00
C VAL A 176 8.36 12.34 2.87
N HIS A 177 8.28 13.02 1.73
CA HIS A 177 7.14 13.89 1.43
C HIS A 177 6.66 13.72 0.01
N ASN A 178 5.43 14.14 -0.27
CA ASN A 178 4.87 14.13 -1.61
C ASN A 178 4.78 15.52 -2.21
N HIS A 179 5.00 15.62 -3.52
CA HIS A 179 4.61 16.80 -4.29
C HIS A 179 3.23 16.56 -4.91
N PRO A 180 2.20 17.37 -4.57
CA PRO A 180 0.86 17.19 -5.12
C PRO A 180 0.78 17.32 -6.64
N SER A 181 1.73 18.04 -7.26
CA SER A 181 1.91 18.12 -8.72
C SER A 181 2.19 16.74 -9.35
N GLY A 182 2.73 15.81 -8.55
CA GLY A 182 3.21 14.50 -8.99
C GLY A 182 4.63 14.50 -9.54
N ASP A 183 5.26 15.67 -9.71
CA ASP A 183 6.67 15.79 -10.10
C ASP A 183 7.56 15.67 -8.85
N PRO A 184 8.48 14.69 -8.77
CA PRO A 184 9.33 14.52 -7.60
C PRO A 184 10.56 15.45 -7.58
N THR A 185 10.73 16.34 -8.56
CA THR A 185 11.89 17.24 -8.63
C THR A 185 11.99 18.13 -7.38
N PRO A 186 13.12 18.17 -6.68
CA PRO A 186 13.26 18.96 -5.46
C PRO A 186 13.21 20.46 -5.73
N SER A 187 12.55 21.18 -4.83
CA SER A 187 12.63 22.63 -4.74
C SER A 187 13.90 23.06 -3.99
N ARG A 188 14.24 24.36 -4.08
CA ARG A 188 15.32 24.94 -3.25
C ARG A 188 15.05 24.82 -1.74
N GLN A 189 13.77 24.82 -1.35
CA GLN A 189 13.37 24.65 0.05
C GLN A 189 13.66 23.22 0.51
N ASP A 190 13.37 22.22 -0.33
CA ASP A 190 13.71 20.81 -0.07
C ASP A 190 15.21 20.63 0.13
N GLU A 191 16.04 21.20 -0.75
CA GLU A 191 17.49 21.13 -0.65
C GLU A 191 18.02 21.78 0.64
N THR A 192 17.56 22.99 0.95
CA THR A 192 17.98 23.74 2.13
C THR A 192 17.58 23.01 3.41
N PHE A 193 16.35 22.50 3.44
CA PHE A 193 15.84 21.70 4.53
C PHE A 193 16.66 20.41 4.71
N THR A 194 16.96 19.69 3.62
CA THR A 194 17.76 18.46 3.69
C THR A 194 19.14 18.71 4.28
N ARG A 195 19.83 19.77 3.84
CA ARG A 195 21.17 20.11 4.37
C ARG A 195 21.12 20.44 5.87
N ARG A 196 20.13 21.23 6.30
CA ARG A 196 19.91 21.51 7.73
C ARG A 196 19.63 20.24 8.53
N MET A 197 18.91 19.28 7.96
CA MET A 197 18.63 17.99 8.59
C MET A 197 19.87 17.12 8.70
N ILE A 198 20.73 17.10 7.67
CA ILE A 198 22.02 16.38 7.71
C ILE A 198 22.88 16.90 8.87
N GLU A 199 23.03 18.23 8.97
CA GLU A 199 23.82 18.85 10.05
C GLU A 199 23.25 18.51 11.44
N ALA A 200 21.93 18.66 11.62
CA ALA A 200 21.29 18.40 12.91
C ALA A 200 21.34 16.92 13.31
N ALA A 201 21.12 16.00 12.35
CA ALA A 201 21.21 14.56 12.59
C ALA A 201 22.64 14.13 12.95
N SER A 202 23.65 14.69 12.25
CA SER A 202 25.07 14.45 12.53
C SER A 202 25.45 14.89 13.94
N LEU A 203 25.04 16.09 14.36
CA LEU A 203 25.28 16.62 15.71
C LEU A 203 24.69 15.73 16.81
N LEU A 204 23.52 15.13 16.56
CA LEU A 204 22.86 14.21 17.49
C LEU A 204 23.25 12.74 17.30
N GLN A 205 24.17 12.44 16.37
CA GLN A 205 24.58 11.08 16.02
C GLN A 205 23.40 10.17 15.62
N LEU A 206 22.37 10.76 15.01
CA LEU A 206 21.24 10.03 14.45
C LEU A 206 21.48 9.74 12.99
N ARG A 207 21.28 8.48 12.58
CA ARG A 207 21.49 8.08 11.19
C ARG A 207 20.32 8.58 10.32
N PHE A 208 20.58 9.60 9.50
CA PHE A 208 19.65 10.07 8.48
C PHE A 208 19.93 9.33 7.17
N LEU A 209 19.05 8.38 6.81
CA LEU A 209 19.33 7.48 5.69
C LEU A 209 19.03 8.09 4.34
N ASP A 210 17.91 8.79 4.23
CA ASP A 210 17.50 9.41 2.98
C ASP A 210 16.40 10.45 3.22
N HIS A 211 16.26 11.33 2.23
CA HIS A 211 15.10 12.17 2.04
C HIS A 211 14.49 11.81 0.69
N LEU A 212 13.26 11.33 0.69
CA LEU A 212 12.56 10.87 -0.50
C LEU A 212 11.39 11.80 -0.85
N ILE A 213 11.40 12.35 -2.06
CA ILE A 213 10.25 13.07 -2.62
C ILE A 213 9.44 12.08 -3.46
N VAL A 214 8.18 11.89 -3.10
CA VAL A 214 7.23 10.99 -3.77
C VAL A 214 6.45 11.76 -4.82
N GLY A 215 6.62 11.35 -6.07
CA GLY A 215 5.81 11.76 -7.21
C GLY A 215 4.80 10.68 -7.61
N ARG A 216 4.13 10.92 -8.75
CA ARG A 216 3.19 9.95 -9.34
C ARG A 216 3.91 9.02 -10.32
N PRO A 217 3.53 7.74 -10.39
CA PRO A 217 3.96 6.84 -11.46
C PRO A 217 3.67 7.44 -12.84
N ASP A 218 4.68 7.49 -13.69
CA ASP A 218 4.60 7.98 -15.07
C ASP A 218 5.61 7.18 -15.90
N ALA A 219 5.20 6.71 -17.08
CA ALA A 219 5.98 5.81 -17.93
C ALA A 219 7.31 6.43 -18.43
N GLY A 220 7.47 7.76 -18.33
CA GLY A 220 8.66 8.48 -18.78
C GLY A 220 9.62 8.97 -17.69
N ARG A 221 9.34 8.73 -16.40
CA ARG A 221 10.21 9.22 -15.31
C ARG A 221 10.20 8.32 -14.07
N THR A 222 11.30 8.35 -13.32
CA THR A 222 11.33 7.80 -11.97
C THR A 222 10.30 8.54 -11.11
N PRO A 223 9.42 7.84 -10.38
CA PRO A 223 8.32 8.48 -9.67
C PRO A 223 8.72 8.99 -8.28
N TYR A 224 10.01 9.11 -8.02
CA TYR A 224 10.56 9.67 -6.80
C TYR A 224 11.90 10.36 -7.05
N TYR A 225 12.34 11.16 -6.09
CA TYR A 225 13.67 11.71 -6.00
C TYR A 225 14.29 11.33 -4.66
N SER A 226 15.53 10.84 -4.68
CA SER A 226 16.29 10.48 -3.50
C SER A 226 17.50 11.39 -3.36
N PHE A 227 17.61 12.07 -2.22
CA PHE A 227 18.77 12.88 -1.90
C PHE A 227 20.03 12.04 -1.65
N ARG A 228 19.88 10.79 -1.23
CA ARG A 228 20.96 9.81 -1.13
C ARG A 228 21.49 9.40 -2.51
N GLU A 229 20.62 9.03 -3.46
CA GLU A 229 21.04 8.71 -4.84
C GLU A 229 21.68 9.91 -5.54
N ALA A 230 21.22 11.12 -5.24
CA ALA A 230 21.81 12.36 -5.72
C ALA A 230 23.16 12.73 -5.05
N GLY A 231 23.62 11.95 -4.07
CA GLY A 231 24.89 12.17 -3.37
C GLY A 231 24.90 13.33 -2.38
N ILE A 232 23.72 13.82 -1.98
CA ILE A 232 23.59 14.91 -0.99
C ILE A 232 23.64 14.37 0.45
N ILE A 233 23.05 13.18 0.68
CA ILE A 233 23.15 12.44 1.94
C ILE A 233 24.22 11.35 1.77
N VAL A 234 25.18 11.30 2.68
CA VAL A 234 26.35 10.39 2.66
C VAL A 234 26.29 9.40 3.82
#